data_AF-A0A3N5E918-F1
#
_entry.id   AF-A0A3N5E918-F1
#
_cell.length_a   1.000
_cell.length_b   1.000
_cell.length_c   1.000
_cell.angle_alpha   90.00
_cell.angle_beta   90.00
_cell.angle_gamma   90.00
#
_symmetry.space_group_name_H-M   'P 1'
#
loop_
_entity.id
_entity.type
_entity.pdbx_description
1 polymer ?
#
loop_
_entity_poly.entity_id
_entity_poly.type
_entity_poly.pdbx_seq_one_letter_code
_entity_poly.pdbx_strand_id
1 'polypeptide(L)'
;MNDWKRATRYFLLGYLIATIGGVLMYYLVSETVMWLFTMTVMPALFLILAYKYFRKNLRAASPFFDRDLLSLIVCWVALSCIMDAIVYVLLSPLLLGLPPNWTFFSDQSPWIWMNYITIILIVLVAKGFYYEKKRPQINTDAGRVSRPGHH
;
A
#
# COMPACT_ATOMS: atom_id res chain seq x y z
N MET A 1 4.32 -15.14 1.61
CA MET A 1 3.07 -14.42 1.96
C MET A 1 1.96 -15.40 2.26
N ASN A 2 1.62 -15.57 3.54
CA ASN A 2 0.62 -16.54 3.96
C ASN A 2 -0.83 -16.05 3.81
N ASP A 3 -1.04 -14.73 3.65
CA ASP A 3 -2.38 -14.13 3.70
C ASP A 3 -2.63 -13.18 2.52
N TRP A 4 -2.36 -13.67 1.30
CA TRP A 4 -2.45 -12.90 0.05
C TRP A 4 -3.84 -12.29 -0.17
N LYS A 5 -4.90 -13.04 0.15
CA LYS A 5 -6.29 -12.58 0.05
C LYS A 5 -6.52 -11.30 0.86
N ARG A 6 -5.89 -11.20 2.02
CA ARG A 6 -6.01 -10.02 2.89
C ARG A 6 -5.21 -8.84 2.35
N ALA A 7 -4.00 -9.08 1.83
CA ALA A 7 -3.20 -8.06 1.17
C ALA A 7 -3.95 -7.44 -0.02
N THR A 8 -4.54 -8.28 -0.89
CA THR A 8 -5.35 -7.84 -2.02
C THR A 8 -6.60 -7.10 -1.57
N ARG A 9 -7.34 -7.60 -0.57
CA ARG A 9 -8.53 -6.92 -0.04
C ARG A 9 -8.22 -5.52 0.50
N TYR A 10 -7.12 -5.35 1.23
CA TYR A 10 -6.73 -4.04 1.72
C TYR A 10 -6.31 -3.11 0.60
N PHE A 11 -5.56 -3.61 -0.40
CA PHE A 11 -5.24 -2.82 -1.58
C PHE A 11 -6.51 -2.34 -2.30
N LEU A 12 -7.43 -3.26 -2.63
CA LEU A 12 -8.67 -2.94 -3.33
C LEU A 12 -9.57 -1.99 -2.53
N LEU A 13 -9.64 -2.16 -1.21
CA LEU A 13 -10.38 -1.26 -0.34
C LEU A 13 -9.77 0.15 -0.34
N GLY A 14 -8.44 0.25 -0.21
CA GLY A 14 -7.72 1.52 -0.26
C GLY A 14 -7.90 2.21 -1.62
N TYR A 15 -7.76 1.45 -2.70
CA TYR A 15 -7.97 1.91 -4.07
C TYR A 15 -9.40 2.42 -4.26
N LEU A 16 -10.42 1.64 -3.89
CA LEU A 16 -11.82 2.04 -4.01
C LEU A 16 -12.14 3.34 -3.25
N ILE A 17 -11.68 3.45 -2.00
CA ILE A 17 -11.86 4.67 -1.19
C ILE A 17 -11.15 5.86 -1.84
N ALA A 18 -9.92 5.66 -2.33
CA ALA A 18 -9.16 6.72 -2.99
C ALA A 18 -9.82 7.17 -4.30
N THR A 19 -10.33 6.22 -5.11
CA THR A 19 -11.03 6.53 -6.35
C THR A 19 -12.33 7.29 -6.08
N ILE A 20 -13.17 6.82 -5.16
CA ILE A 20 -14.42 7.51 -4.81
C ILE A 20 -14.11 8.89 -4.23
N GLY A 21 -13.13 8.99 -3.32
CA GLY A 21 -12.71 10.25 -2.73
C GLY A 21 -12.18 11.24 -3.76
N GLY A 22 -11.31 10.80 -4.67
CA GLY A 22 -10.77 11.63 -5.74
C GLY A 22 -11.86 12.15 -6.68
N VAL A 23 -12.76 11.27 -7.12
CA VAL A 23 -13.90 11.65 -7.98
C VAL A 23 -14.81 12.66 -7.27
N LEU A 24 -15.14 12.42 -5.99
CA LEU A 24 -15.96 13.36 -5.21
C LEU A 24 -15.27 14.72 -5.08
N MET A 25 -13.97 14.76 -4.78
CA MET A 25 -13.23 16.02 -4.65
C MET A 25 -13.15 16.78 -5.97
N TYR A 26 -13.00 16.07 -7.08
CA TYR A 26 -13.00 16.65 -8.43
C TYR A 26 -14.34 17.34 -8.75
N TYR A 27 -15.46 16.64 -8.52
CA TYR A 27 -16.78 17.16 -8.86
C TYR A 27 -17.36 18.15 -7.84
N LEU A 28 -17.03 18.03 -6.56
CA LEU A 28 -17.62 18.86 -5.50
C LEU A 28 -16.79 20.11 -5.19
N VAL A 29 -15.48 20.10 -5.44
CA VAL A 29 -14.58 21.17 -4.99
C VAL A 29 -13.76 21.74 -6.15
N SER A 30 -12.74 21.01 -6.62
CA SER A 30 -11.89 21.38 -7.75
C SER A 30 -10.89 20.30 -8.10
N GLU A 31 -10.31 20.39 -9.30
CA GLU A 31 -9.19 19.54 -9.73
C GLU A 31 -7.98 19.63 -8.77
N THR A 32 -7.64 20.82 -8.29
CA THR A 32 -6.52 21.01 -7.35
C THR A 32 -6.74 20.23 -6.05
N VAL A 33 -7.98 20.21 -5.53
CA VAL A 33 -8.32 19.51 -4.30
C VAL A 33 -8.33 17.99 -4.51
N MET A 34 -8.75 17.51 -5.69
CA MET A 34 -8.59 16.10 -6.08
C MET A 34 -7.11 15.69 -6.03
N TRP A 35 -6.21 16.46 -6.65
CA TRP A 35 -4.78 16.15 -6.63
C TRP A 35 -4.19 16.21 -5.22
N LEU A 36 -4.57 17.20 -4.41
CA LEU A 36 -4.13 17.30 -3.02
C LEU A 36 -4.60 16.09 -2.21
N PHE A 37 -5.85 15.67 -2.39
CA PHE A 37 -6.40 14.45 -1.78
C PHE A 37 -5.61 13.20 -2.21
N THR A 38 -5.36 13.04 -3.51
CA THR A 38 -4.61 11.90 -4.06
C THR A 38 -3.16 11.87 -3.58
N MET A 39 -2.50 13.02 -3.45
CA MET A 39 -1.10 13.07 -3.01
C MET A 39 -0.91 12.99 -1.49
N THR A 40 -1.96 13.20 -0.68
CA THR A 40 -1.84 13.24 0.79
C THR A 40 -2.68 12.16 1.48
N VAL A 41 -3.97 12.12 1.19
CA VAL A 41 -4.92 11.23 1.87
C VAL A 41 -4.75 9.79 1.42
N MET A 42 -4.51 9.56 0.12
CA MET A 42 -4.31 8.20 -0.39
C MET A 42 -3.04 7.55 0.20
N PRO A 43 -1.85 8.19 0.21
CA PRO A 43 -0.69 7.63 0.91
C PRO A 43 -0.94 7.31 2.39
N ALA A 44 -1.62 8.22 3.11
CA ALA A 44 -1.95 8.01 4.53
C ALA A 44 -2.90 6.81 4.73
N LEU A 45 -3.91 6.66 3.87
CA LEU A 45 -4.84 5.54 3.90
C LEU A 45 -4.12 4.20 3.66
N PHE A 46 -3.28 4.15 2.63
CA PHE A 46 -2.49 2.94 2.31
C PHE A 46 -1.49 2.61 3.42
N LEU A 47 -0.91 3.62 4.09
CA LEU A 47 -0.06 3.43 5.27
C LEU A 47 -0.82 2.76 6.42
N ILE A 48 -2.03 3.25 6.73
CA ILE A 48 -2.88 2.67 7.78
C ILE A 48 -3.24 1.21 7.44
N LEU A 49 -3.58 0.94 6.18
CA LEU A 49 -3.94 -0.40 5.73
C LEU A 49 -2.74 -1.37 5.75
N ALA A 50 -1.55 -0.91 5.34
CA ALA A 50 -0.31 -1.67 5.42
C ALA A 50 0.04 -1.97 6.88
N TYR A 51 -0.06 -0.98 7.77
CA TYR A 51 0.14 -1.16 9.20
C TYR A 51 -0.84 -2.19 9.79
N LYS A 52 -2.12 -2.12 9.41
CA LYS A 52 -3.15 -3.07 9.84
C LYS A 52 -2.89 -4.48 9.32
N TYR A 53 -2.29 -4.62 8.15
CA TYR A 53 -1.83 -5.91 7.62
C TYR A 53 -0.74 -6.52 8.50
N PHE A 54 0.33 -5.78 8.79
CA PHE A 54 1.42 -6.25 9.64
C PHE A 54 0.96 -6.55 11.07
N ARG A 55 0.06 -5.75 11.64
CA ARG A 55 -0.49 -5.99 12.97
C ARG A 55 -1.16 -7.36 13.11
N LYS A 56 -1.89 -7.78 12.06
CA LYS A 56 -2.63 -9.05 12.07
C LYS A 56 -1.78 -10.25 11.63
N ASN A 57 -0.72 -10.03 10.86
CA ASN A 57 0.26 -11.05 10.51
C ASN A 57 1.39 -11.06 11.54
N LEU A 58 1.07 -11.63 12.72
CA LEU A 58 1.90 -11.64 13.94
C LEU A 58 3.30 -12.23 13.80
N ARG A 59 3.64 -12.92 12.71
CA ARG A 59 4.97 -13.51 12.47
C ARG A 59 6.00 -12.54 11.88
N ALA A 60 5.65 -11.28 11.62
CA ALA A 60 6.59 -10.22 11.20
C ALA A 60 7.49 -9.73 12.36
N ALA A 61 7.98 -10.64 13.20
CA ALA A 61 8.96 -10.36 14.26
C ALA A 61 10.42 -10.40 13.74
N SER A 62 10.60 -10.71 12.45
CA SER A 62 11.91 -10.70 11.79
C SER A 62 12.35 -9.28 11.43
N PRO A 63 13.66 -9.04 11.23
CA PRO A 63 14.23 -7.71 10.98
C PRO A 63 13.63 -6.97 9.77
N PHE A 64 14.02 -5.70 9.65
CA PHE A 64 13.50 -4.67 8.72
C PHE A 64 13.18 -5.18 7.31
N PHE A 65 13.94 -6.12 6.75
CA PHE A 65 13.66 -6.80 5.48
C PHE A 65 13.31 -8.28 5.68
N ASP A 66 12.07 -8.65 5.38
CA ASP A 66 11.61 -10.05 5.38
C ASP A 66 10.83 -10.38 4.11
N ARG A 67 10.63 -11.68 3.87
CA ARG A 67 9.92 -12.17 2.68
C ARG A 67 8.49 -11.65 2.60
N ASP A 68 7.84 -11.39 3.73
CA ASP A 68 6.47 -10.90 3.76
C ASP A 68 6.36 -9.41 3.41
N LEU A 69 7.31 -8.57 3.82
CA LEU A 69 7.46 -7.20 3.34
C LEU A 69 7.62 -7.17 1.82
N LEU A 70 8.60 -7.92 1.30
CA LEU A 70 8.87 -7.95 -0.14
C LEU A 70 7.65 -8.46 -0.92
N SER A 71 7.00 -9.51 -0.43
CA SER A 71 5.81 -10.05 -1.07
C SER A 71 4.64 -9.06 -1.07
N LEU A 72 4.46 -8.29 0.01
CA LEU A 72 3.42 -7.26 0.09
C LEU A 72 3.69 -6.12 -0.89
N ILE A 73 4.95 -5.63 -0.95
CA ILE A 73 5.38 -4.61 -1.91
C ILE A 73 5.11 -5.08 -3.34
N VAL A 74 5.63 -6.26 -3.71
CA VAL A 74 5.45 -6.81 -5.07
C VAL A 74 3.97 -6.98 -5.38
N CYS A 75 3.18 -7.49 -4.44
CA CYS A 75 1.75 -7.66 -4.63
C CYS A 75 1.03 -6.33 -4.86
N TRP A 76 1.31 -5.30 -4.07
CA TRP A 76 0.65 -4.01 -4.18
C TRP A 76 1.10 -3.21 -5.41
N VAL A 77 2.39 -3.27 -5.78
CA VAL A 77 2.88 -2.68 -7.03
C VAL A 77 2.25 -3.39 -8.24
N ALA A 78 2.21 -4.73 -8.24
CA ALA A 78 1.57 -5.48 -9.32
C ALA A 78 0.08 -5.16 -9.44
N LEU A 79 -0.64 -5.09 -8.32
CA LEU A 79 -2.05 -4.71 -8.31
C LEU A 79 -2.26 -3.26 -8.80
N SER A 80 -1.39 -2.33 -8.42
CA SER A 80 -1.44 -0.95 -8.91
C SER A 80 -1.25 -0.90 -10.42
N CYS A 81 -0.24 -1.59 -10.94
CA CYS A 81 0.02 -1.67 -12.38
C CYS A 81 -1.16 -2.28 -13.15
N ILE A 82 -1.76 -3.36 -12.62
CA ILE A 82 -2.96 -3.97 -13.22
C ILE A 82 -4.13 -2.98 -13.22
N MET A 83 -4.36 -2.25 -12.12
CA MET A 83 -5.43 -1.26 -12.06
C MET A 83 -5.19 -0.09 -13.01
N ASP A 84 -3.95 0.39 -13.14
CA ASP A 84 -3.59 1.45 -14.08
C ASP A 84 -3.83 0.98 -15.53
N ALA A 85 -3.46 -0.25 -15.87
CA ALA A 85 -3.73 -0.84 -17.18
C ALA A 85 -5.25 -0.94 -17.44
N ILE A 86 -6.02 -1.45 -16.48
CA ILE A 86 -7.47 -1.58 -16.62
C ILE A 86 -8.12 -0.20 -16.81
N VAL A 87 -7.74 0.80 -16.01
CA VAL A 87 -8.37 2.12 -16.08
C VAL A 87 -7.94 2.86 -17.33
N TYR A 88 -6.63 3.01 -17.57
CA TYR A 88 -6.13 3.94 -18.58
C TYR A 88 -5.94 3.31 -19.96
N VAL A 89 -5.63 2.01 -20.04
CA VAL A 89 -5.43 1.33 -21.33
C VAL A 89 -6.72 0.69 -21.84
N LEU A 90 -7.59 0.20 -20.94
CA LEU A 90 -8.83 -0.49 -21.32
C LEU A 90 -10.08 0.39 -21.17
N LEU A 91 -10.39 0.86 -19.95
CA LEU A 91 -11.67 1.54 -19.66
C LEU A 91 -11.75 2.94 -20.28
N SER A 92 -10.72 3.79 -20.11
CA SER A 92 -10.74 5.16 -20.62
C SER A 92 -10.91 5.22 -22.14
N PRO A 93 -10.18 4.44 -22.97
CA PRO A 93 -10.41 4.43 -24.41
C PRO A 93 -11.78 3.87 -24.77
N LEU A 94 -12.25 2.82 -24.07
CA LEU A 94 -13.58 2.25 -24.29
C LEU A 94 -14.71 3.26 -24.04
N LEU A 95 -14.60 4.06 -22.96
CA LEU A 95 -15.59 5.09 -22.62
C LEU A 95 -15.55 6.29 -23.56
N LEU A 96 -14.39 6.60 -24.14
CA LEU A 96 -14.19 7.72 -25.06
C LEU A 96 -14.33 7.32 -26.54
N GLY A 97 -14.52 6.03 -26.84
CA GLY A 97 -14.57 5.52 -28.22
C GLY A 97 -13.21 5.59 -28.95
N LEU A 98 -12.10 5.62 -28.21
CA LEU A 98 -10.74 5.69 -28.73
C LEU A 98 -10.07 4.31 -28.76
N PRO A 99 -9.08 4.08 -29.64
CA PRO A 99 -8.31 2.85 -29.64
C PRO A 99 -7.49 2.69 -28.34
N PRO A 100 -7.23 1.45 -27.88
CA PRO A 100 -6.41 1.20 -26.69
C PRO A 100 -5.02 1.84 -26.79
N ASN A 101 -4.66 2.68 -25.82
CA ASN A 101 -3.38 3.36 -25.81
C ASN A 101 -2.34 2.59 -24.98
N TRP A 102 -1.59 1.70 -25.63
CA TRP A 102 -0.50 0.95 -25.00
C TRP A 102 0.75 1.80 -24.71
N THR A 103 0.91 2.97 -25.34
CA THR A 103 2.04 3.87 -25.05
C THR A 103 1.86 4.64 -23.75
N PHE A 104 0.70 4.53 -23.09
CA PHE A 104 0.41 5.16 -21.80
C PHE A 104 1.52 4.99 -20.76
N PHE A 105 2.10 3.78 -20.65
CA PHE A 105 3.19 3.53 -19.69
C PHE A 105 4.51 4.22 -20.05
N SER A 106 4.73 4.51 -21.34
CA SER A 106 5.87 5.29 -21.82
C SER A 106 5.62 6.79 -21.62
N ASP A 107 4.42 7.25 -21.97
CA ASP A 107 4.07 8.67 -22.04
C ASP A 107 3.80 9.28 -20.66
N GLN A 108 3.18 8.53 -19.75
CA GLN A 108 2.89 8.94 -18.37
C GLN A 108 3.91 8.38 -17.37
N SER A 109 5.06 7.90 -17.88
CA SER A 109 6.03 7.12 -17.12
C SER A 109 6.42 7.76 -15.77
N PRO A 110 6.76 9.06 -15.65
CA PRO A 110 7.35 9.56 -14.40
C PRO A 110 6.39 9.52 -13.23
N TRP A 111 5.11 9.84 -13.46
CA TRP A 111 4.08 9.89 -12.42
C TRP A 111 3.64 8.49 -11.96
N ILE A 112 3.56 7.56 -12.90
CA ILE A 112 3.23 6.15 -12.60
C ILE A 112 4.35 5.51 -11.78
N TRP A 113 5.60 5.71 -12.18
CA TRP A 113 6.76 5.21 -11.42
C TRP A 113 6.82 5.83 -10.03
N MET A 114 6.51 7.13 -9.89
CA MET A 114 6.44 7.79 -8.59
C MET A 114 5.37 7.18 -7.67
N ASN A 115 4.21 6.78 -8.20
CA ASN A 115 3.20 6.05 -7.43
C ASN A 115 3.72 4.70 -6.92
N TYR A 116 4.45 3.95 -7.75
CA TYR A 116 5.02 2.66 -7.34
C TYR A 116 6.12 2.82 -6.27
N ILE A 117 6.97 3.83 -6.39
CA ILE A 117 7.94 4.19 -5.36
C ILE A 117 7.24 4.58 -4.05
N THR A 118 6.14 5.33 -4.14
CA THR A 118 5.34 5.72 -2.98
C THR A 118 4.78 4.50 -2.26
N ILE A 119 4.29 3.48 -2.99
CA ILE A 119 3.86 2.20 -2.38
C ILE A 119 5.00 1.53 -1.61
N ILE A 120 6.21 1.50 -2.18
CA ILE A 120 7.39 0.92 -1.53
C ILE A 120 7.66 1.66 -0.20
N LEU A 121 7.71 3.00 -0.24
CA LEU A 121 7.96 3.82 0.94
C LEU A 121 6.88 3.64 2.01
N ILE A 122 5.61 3.62 1.62
CA ILE A 122 4.48 3.41 2.53
C ILE A 122 4.63 2.07 3.27
N VAL A 123 4.91 1.00 2.54
CA VAL A 123 4.98 -0.34 3.13
C VAL A 123 6.21 -0.47 4.05
N LEU A 124 7.34 0.14 3.69
CA LEU A 124 8.53 0.23 4.54
C LEU A 124 8.27 1.01 5.84
N VAL A 125 7.67 2.19 5.73
CA VAL A 125 7.35 3.05 6.87
C VAL A 125 6.32 2.39 7.79
N ALA A 126 5.28 1.74 7.22
CA ALA A 126 4.30 0.98 7.99
C ALA A 126 4.94 -0.13 8.82
N LYS A 127 5.91 -0.85 8.22
CA LYS A 127 6.65 -1.89 8.93
C LYS A 127 7.56 -1.31 10.01
N GLY A 128 8.23 -0.18 9.74
CA GLY A 128 9.03 0.55 10.71
C GLY A 128 8.21 0.92 11.97
N PHE A 129 7.06 1.56 11.78
CA PHE A 129 6.15 1.90 12.88
C PHE A 129 5.63 0.67 13.63
N TYR A 130 5.32 -0.41 12.92
CA TYR A 130 4.91 -1.66 13.55
C TYR A 130 6.02 -2.25 14.44
N TYR A 131 7.26 -2.27 13.95
CA TYR A 131 8.40 -2.80 14.69
C TYR A 131 8.73 -1.95 15.91
N GLU A 132 8.79 -0.62 15.75
CA GLU A 132 9.05 0.32 16.85
C GLU A 132 8.04 0.13 17.99
N LYS A 133 6.76 -0.03 17.66
CA LYS A 133 5.71 -0.26 18.66
C LYS A 133 5.79 -1.62 19.35
N LYS A 134 6.32 -2.66 18.69
CA LYS A 134 6.45 -4.01 19.26
C LYS A 134 7.79 -4.29 19.94
N ARG A 135 8.84 -3.52 19.65
CA ARG A 135 10.17 -3.61 20.27
C ARG A 135 10.15 -3.68 21.81
N PRO A 136 9.30 -2.92 22.54
CA PRO A 136 9.25 -2.99 24.00
C PRO A 136 8.75 -4.34 24.53
N GLN A 137 7.83 -4.99 23.82
CA GLN A 137 7.24 -6.28 24.23
C GLN A 137 8.23 -7.43 24.02
N ILE A 138 8.93 -7.44 22.88
CA ILE A 138 9.96 -8.45 22.57
C ILE A 138 11.09 -8.43 23.61
N ASN A 139 11.55 -7.24 24.02
CA ASN A 139 12.60 -7.11 25.03
C ASN A 139 12.13 -7.56 26.43
N THR A 140 10.84 -7.40 26.76
CA THR A 140 10.27 -7.81 28.05
C THR A 140 10.11 -9.32 28.14
N ASP A 141 9.67 -9.97 27.06
CA ASP A 141 9.54 -11.43 27.00
C ASP A 141 10.91 -12.12 26.97
N ALA A 142 11.89 -11.56 26.26
CA ALA A 142 13.28 -12.02 26.31
C ALA A 142 13.88 -11.92 27.74
N GLY A 143 13.54 -10.85 28.48
CA GLY A 143 13.94 -10.68 29.88
C GLY A 143 13.29 -11.68 30.86
N ARG A 144 12.08 -12.19 30.56
CA ARG A 144 11.39 -13.20 31.40
C ARG A 144 11.96 -14.60 31.25
N VAL A 145 12.34 -15.01 30.03
CA VAL A 145 12.93 -16.34 29.78
C VAL A 145 14.33 -16.46 30.39
N SER A 146 14.99 -15.33 30.64
CA SER A 146 16.37 -15.27 31.16
C SER A 146 16.48 -15.35 32.69
N ARG A 147 15.38 -15.51 33.43
CA ARG A 147 15.44 -15.76 34.88
C ARG A 147 15.45 -17.28 35.12
N PRO A 148 16.61 -17.91 35.38
CA PRO A 148 16.62 -19.26 35.90
C PRO A 148 15.86 -19.26 37.24
N GLY A 149 14.81 -20.07 37.33
CA GLY A 149 14.13 -20.31 38.59
C GLY A 149 15.11 -20.97 39.55
N HIS A 150 15.60 -20.21 40.52
CA HIS A 150 16.22 -20.78 41.71
C HIS A 150 15.08 -21.36 42.58
N HIS A 151 14.84 -22.66 42.40
CA HIS A 151 14.27 -23.51 43.43
C HIS A 151 15.40 -24.13 44.24
#